data_AF-A0A9P5ZSY2-F1
#
_entry.id   AF-A0A9P5ZSY2-F1
#
_cell.length_a   1.000
_cell.length_b   1.000
_cell.length_c   1.000
_cell.angle_alpha   90.00
_cell.angle_beta   90.00
_cell.angle_gamma   90.00
#
_symmetry.space_group_name_H-M   'P 1'
#
loop_
_entity.id
_entity.type
_entity.pdbx_description
1 polymer ?
#
loop_
_entity_poly.entity_id
_entity_poly.type
_entity_poly.pdbx_seq_one_letter_code
_entity_poly.pdbx_strand_id
1 'polypeptide(L)'
;MLRLGRASLVIFYQPRVPVSSRPFFSYCQSTIFTTTRSPPHRALSTMTAPQDDLFNYTSGRWVYNDALRHKERKVTFDVDGLCRLAAESVNKSLTDVVRLSKLAEGGFNRSFVITLRGGRQMVARVPYPVTVPDYYAVASEVATIEYLRSCGIPAPEVYGYSADSNNAAGSSYILMDFVQGSKLSDVWPSLSDQDVISIIHQLTQLESQMMSLSFPAGGSLYFTRDLEKISPGLGIQLEDKRFCVGPDTKLALWYGRTQLGVNRGPYHSAEEALAAAAHKEIAYLKRFGQPLLPLRRERRPSYKFEPQSPSDHIENLEQYLNITSSLVPRDPALSRFCIRHPDLQPNNVFVSWSPDSGCNVVSLFDFQHTSILPMFLLAGIPQRFQNHADSVSQSMTCSRRRC
;
A
#
# COMPACT_ATOMS: atom_id res chain seq x y z
N MET A 1 -29.85 21.90 -72.19
CA MET A 1 -30.29 21.23 -70.94
C MET A 1 -29.02 20.94 -70.13
N LEU A 2 -28.64 21.80 -69.18
CA LEU A 2 -29.05 21.76 -67.76
C LEU A 2 -28.59 20.44 -67.09
N ARG A 3 -27.68 20.40 -66.09
CA ARG A 3 -27.28 21.39 -65.07
C ARG A 3 -25.81 21.21 -64.66
N LEU A 4 -25.08 22.34 -64.60
CA LEU A 4 -23.93 22.53 -63.71
C LEU A 4 -24.43 22.73 -62.26
N GLY A 5 -23.72 22.16 -61.29
CA GLY A 5 -24.01 22.29 -59.86
C GLY A 5 -22.75 22.48 -59.01
N ARG A 6 -22.36 23.75 -58.85
CA ARG A 6 -21.64 24.39 -57.73
C ARG A 6 -20.48 23.64 -57.06
N ALA A 7 -19.26 24.07 -57.39
CA ALA A 7 -18.18 24.13 -56.42
C ALA A 7 -18.44 25.31 -55.47
N SER A 8 -18.66 25.02 -54.19
CA SER A 8 -18.60 26.01 -53.11
C SER A 8 -17.33 25.77 -52.31
N LEU A 9 -16.48 26.80 -52.25
CA LEU A 9 -15.42 26.96 -51.26
C LEU A 9 -15.97 26.58 -49.87
N VAL A 10 -15.33 25.63 -49.19
CA VAL A 10 -15.49 25.45 -47.74
C VAL A 10 -14.17 25.82 -47.09
N ILE A 11 -14.25 26.92 -46.36
CA ILE A 11 -13.25 27.50 -45.47
C ILE A 11 -12.76 26.45 -44.48
N PHE A 12 -11.44 26.41 -44.26
CA PHE A 12 -10.81 25.65 -43.18
C PHE A 12 -11.44 26.05 -41.84
N TYR A 13 -12.29 25.19 -41.28
CA TYR A 13 -12.55 25.17 -39.85
C TYR A 13 -11.63 24.12 -39.24
N GLN A 14 -10.48 24.56 -38.72
CA GLN A 14 -9.80 23.81 -37.66
C GLN A 14 -10.76 23.80 -36.46
N PRO A 15 -11.19 22.63 -35.96
CA PRO A 15 -11.73 22.56 -34.61
C PRO A 15 -10.58 22.94 -33.68
N ARG A 16 -10.72 24.05 -32.96
CA ARG A 16 -9.90 24.32 -31.77
C ARG A 16 -9.93 23.06 -30.91
N VAL A 17 -8.78 22.43 -30.74
CA VAL A 17 -8.57 21.39 -29.74
C VAL A 17 -8.91 22.01 -28.39
N PRO A 18 -9.92 21.50 -27.65
CA PRO A 18 -10.12 21.94 -26.29
C PRO A 18 -8.89 21.54 -25.47
N VAL A 19 -8.38 22.53 -24.74
CA VAL A 19 -7.39 22.45 -23.68
C VAL A 19 -7.51 21.14 -22.89
N SER A 20 -6.37 20.45 -22.78
CA SER A 20 -5.97 19.52 -21.71
C SER A 20 -7.14 18.90 -20.93
N SER A 21 -7.67 17.78 -21.45
CA SER A 21 -8.31 16.81 -20.56
C SER A 21 -7.18 16.12 -19.79
N ARG A 22 -6.82 16.67 -18.62
CA ARG A 22 -5.95 15.99 -17.65
C ARG A 22 -6.50 14.57 -17.48
N PRO A 23 -5.70 13.51 -17.60
CA PRO A 23 -6.20 12.15 -17.45
C PRO A 23 -6.82 12.03 -16.06
N PHE A 24 -8.14 11.89 -16.02
CA PHE A 24 -8.84 11.43 -14.85
C PHE A 24 -8.25 10.07 -14.48
N PHE A 25 -7.84 9.91 -13.21
CA PHE A 25 -7.34 8.65 -12.69
C PHE A 25 -8.41 7.57 -12.85
N SER A 26 -8.36 6.84 -13.96
CA SER A 26 -9.29 5.73 -14.23
C SER A 26 -8.94 4.57 -13.31
N TYR A 27 -9.93 4.14 -12.53
CA TYR A 27 -9.85 2.94 -11.71
C TYR A 27 -9.87 1.71 -12.61
N CYS A 28 -8.73 1.03 -12.76
CA CYS A 28 -8.70 -0.35 -13.24
C CYS A 28 -7.44 -1.07 -12.71
N GLN A 29 -7.57 -1.72 -11.55
CA GLN A 29 -7.36 -3.18 -11.46
C GLN A 29 -7.79 -3.74 -10.09
N SER A 30 -8.62 -4.78 -10.16
CA SER A 30 -8.76 -5.92 -9.23
C SER A 30 -8.69 -5.70 -7.71
N THR A 31 -9.30 -4.63 -7.22
CA THR A 31 -10.11 -4.69 -5.98
C THR A 31 -11.38 -3.91 -6.29
N ILE A 32 -12.55 -4.53 -6.26
CA ILE A 32 -13.81 -3.82 -6.53
C ILE A 32 -14.06 -2.86 -5.37
N PHE A 33 -13.67 -1.61 -5.55
CA PHE A 33 -14.19 -0.47 -4.81
C PHE A 33 -14.67 0.56 -5.83
N THR A 34 -15.97 0.73 -5.91
CA THR A 34 -16.62 1.81 -6.65
C THR A 34 -16.48 3.08 -5.80
N THR A 35 -15.74 4.07 -6.28
CA THR A 35 -15.74 5.41 -5.68
C THR A 35 -17.06 6.09 -5.99
N THR A 36 -17.97 6.15 -5.02
CA THR A 36 -19.10 7.08 -5.07
C THR A 36 -18.67 8.45 -4.58
N ARG A 37 -19.03 9.48 -5.35
CA ARG A 37 -18.78 10.90 -5.08
C ARG A 37 -19.44 11.28 -3.73
N SER A 38 -18.63 11.74 -2.77
CA SER A 38 -19.13 12.24 -1.48
C SER A 38 -20.11 13.41 -1.70
N PRO A 39 -21.30 13.42 -1.06
CA PRO A 39 -22.12 14.61 -1.00
C PRO A 39 -21.47 15.68 -0.09
N PRO A 40 -21.80 16.97 -0.27
CA PRO A 40 -21.13 18.07 0.42
C PRO A 40 -21.26 17.95 1.93
N HIS A 41 -20.20 18.38 2.63
CA HIS A 41 -20.11 18.46 4.08
C HIS A 41 -21.39 19.00 4.71
N ARG A 42 -22.10 18.16 5.46
CA ARG A 42 -23.10 18.62 6.41
C ARG A 42 -22.37 19.14 7.64
N ALA A 43 -22.76 20.34 8.06
CA ALA A 43 -22.23 21.10 9.19
C ALA A 43 -22.08 20.25 10.46
N LEU A 44 -21.07 20.62 11.26
CA LEU A 44 -20.81 20.11 12.60
C LEU A 44 -22.10 19.93 13.39
N SER A 45 -22.43 18.68 13.67
CA SER A 45 -23.32 18.32 14.77
C SER A 45 -22.50 17.58 15.80
N THR A 46 -22.42 18.16 17.00
CA THR A 46 -21.89 17.56 18.22
C THR A 46 -22.79 16.38 18.61
N MET A 47 -22.61 15.25 17.96
CA MET A 47 -23.17 13.98 18.43
C MET A 47 -22.01 12.99 18.58
N THR A 48 -21.87 12.46 19.79
CA THR A 48 -21.14 11.21 20.04
C THR A 48 -21.55 10.21 18.97
N ALA A 49 -20.58 9.77 18.15
CA ALA A 49 -20.83 8.75 17.14
C ALA A 49 -21.51 7.55 17.82
N PRO A 50 -22.56 6.95 17.23
CA PRO A 50 -23.14 5.73 17.76
C PRO A 50 -22.02 4.70 17.98
N GLN A 51 -22.01 4.04 19.13
CA GLN A 51 -20.92 3.12 19.53
C GLN A 51 -20.65 2.04 18.46
N ASP A 52 -21.67 1.67 17.67
CA ASP A 52 -21.57 0.75 16.53
C ASP A 52 -20.69 1.27 15.36
N ASP A 53 -20.56 2.58 15.17
CA ASP A 53 -19.75 3.15 14.08
C ASP A 53 -18.24 3.04 14.34
N LEU A 54 -17.83 2.78 15.59
CA LEU A 54 -16.43 2.55 15.95
C LEU A 54 -15.92 1.17 15.53
N PHE A 55 -16.80 0.16 15.51
CA PHE A 55 -16.43 -1.24 15.33
C PHE A 55 -16.72 -1.78 13.92
N ASN A 56 -17.72 -1.22 13.25
CA ASN A 56 -18.15 -1.69 11.93
C ASN A 56 -17.57 -0.83 10.80
N TYR A 57 -17.28 -1.47 9.66
CA TYR A 57 -16.91 -0.75 8.44
C TYR A 57 -18.14 -0.05 7.87
N THR A 58 -18.07 1.26 7.64
CA THR A 58 -19.21 2.08 7.17
C THR A 58 -18.89 2.92 5.92
N SER A 59 -17.65 2.92 5.45
CA SER A 59 -17.22 3.74 4.31
C SER A 59 -17.69 3.23 2.93
N GLY A 60 -18.24 2.02 2.84
CA GLY A 60 -18.67 1.46 1.56
C GLY A 60 -19.22 0.04 1.63
N ARG A 61 -19.51 -0.51 0.44
CA ARG A 61 -20.00 -1.88 0.24
C ARG A 61 -19.29 -2.56 -0.92
N TRP A 62 -19.25 -3.89 -0.90
CA TRP A 62 -18.67 -4.69 -1.96
C TRP A 62 -19.74 -5.27 -2.85
N VAL A 63 -19.49 -5.26 -4.17
CA VAL A 63 -20.38 -5.89 -5.17
C VAL A 63 -20.48 -7.40 -4.96
N TYR A 64 -19.43 -8.01 -4.40
CA TYR A 64 -19.36 -9.44 -4.13
C TYR A 64 -18.85 -9.69 -2.71
N ASN A 65 -19.40 -10.71 -2.05
CA ASN A 65 -19.03 -11.09 -0.68
C ASN A 65 -19.21 -9.97 0.37
N ASP A 66 -20.15 -9.03 0.18
CA ASP A 66 -20.36 -7.86 1.05
C ASP A 66 -20.38 -8.19 2.55
N ALA A 67 -21.25 -9.13 2.96
CA ALA A 67 -21.36 -9.57 4.35
C ALA A 67 -20.05 -10.15 4.90
N LEU A 68 -19.31 -10.91 4.09
CA LEU A 68 -18.01 -11.46 4.46
C LEU A 68 -16.95 -10.36 4.60
N ARG A 69 -16.89 -9.42 3.65
CA ARG A 69 -15.94 -8.30 3.66
C ARG A 69 -16.16 -7.33 4.82
N HIS A 70 -17.42 -7.12 5.22
CA HIS A 70 -17.77 -6.40 6.45
C HIS A 70 -17.35 -7.18 7.70
N LYS A 71 -17.61 -8.49 7.77
CA LYS A 71 -17.21 -9.33 8.90
C LYS A 71 -15.69 -9.33 9.12
N GLU A 72 -14.92 -9.43 8.05
CA GLU A 72 -13.44 -9.38 8.05
C GLU A 72 -12.88 -8.04 8.55
N ARG A 73 -13.67 -6.96 8.49
CA ARG A 73 -13.29 -5.59 8.90
C ARG A 73 -14.02 -5.12 10.14
N LYS A 74 -14.74 -6.02 10.81
CA LYS A 74 -15.27 -5.77 12.14
C LYS A 74 -14.14 -6.00 13.13
N VAL A 75 -13.76 -4.94 13.85
CA VAL A 75 -12.77 -5.01 14.93
C VAL A 75 -13.40 -4.42 16.18
N THR A 76 -13.37 -5.20 17.25
CA THR A 76 -13.81 -4.80 18.59
C THR A 76 -12.58 -4.59 19.46
N PHE A 77 -12.55 -3.48 20.19
CA PHE A 77 -11.44 -3.11 21.06
C PHE A 77 -11.99 -2.29 22.24
N ASP A 78 -11.23 -2.23 23.32
CA ASP A 78 -11.54 -1.42 24.49
C ASP A 78 -11.18 0.05 24.20
N VAL A 79 -12.21 0.90 24.10
CA VAL A 79 -12.07 2.32 23.75
C VAL A 79 -11.33 3.09 24.87
N ASP A 80 -11.64 2.82 26.13
CA ASP A 80 -11.01 3.49 27.27
C ASP A 80 -9.56 3.03 27.43
N GLY A 81 -9.30 1.75 27.17
CA GLY A 81 -7.97 1.17 27.10
C GLY A 81 -7.11 1.81 26.02
N LEU A 82 -7.63 1.96 24.80
CA LEU A 82 -6.94 2.65 23.71
C LEU A 82 -6.67 4.13 24.04
N CYS A 83 -7.66 4.84 24.58
CA CYS A 83 -7.52 6.22 25.01
C CYS A 83 -6.50 6.39 26.14
N ARG A 84 -6.45 5.44 27.09
CA ARG A 84 -5.47 5.44 28.19
C ARG A 84 -4.05 5.29 27.65
N LEU A 85 -3.83 4.29 26.79
CA LEU A 85 -2.53 4.05 26.14
C LEU A 85 -2.08 5.26 25.31
N ALA A 86 -3.02 5.92 24.61
CA ALA A 86 -2.79 7.14 23.85
C ALA A 86 -2.36 8.34 24.72
N ALA A 87 -2.99 8.52 25.88
CA ALA A 87 -2.61 9.58 26.80
C ALA A 87 -1.24 9.30 27.43
N GLU A 88 -1.01 8.07 27.89
CA GLU A 88 0.24 7.65 28.52
C GLU A 88 1.44 7.78 27.58
N SER A 89 1.28 7.49 26.28
CA SER A 89 2.35 7.61 25.29
C SER A 89 2.89 9.04 25.11
N VAL A 90 2.18 10.05 25.63
CA VAL A 90 2.62 11.46 25.62
C VAL A 90 2.65 12.06 27.03
N ASN A 91 2.81 11.22 28.06
CA ASN A 91 2.88 11.61 29.46
C ASN A 91 1.64 12.40 29.95
N LYS A 92 0.45 11.93 29.55
CA LYS A 92 -0.87 12.45 29.96
C LYS A 92 -1.72 11.36 30.60
N SER A 93 -2.82 11.76 31.21
CA SER A 93 -3.79 10.85 31.84
C SER A 93 -5.01 10.63 30.95
N LEU A 94 -5.79 9.59 31.22
CA LEU A 94 -7.07 9.36 30.52
C LEU A 94 -8.02 10.57 30.63
N THR A 95 -7.99 11.32 31.72
CA THR A 95 -8.82 12.53 31.93
C THR A 95 -8.43 13.72 31.04
N ASP A 96 -7.28 13.62 30.36
CA ASP A 96 -6.85 14.58 29.34
C ASP A 96 -7.42 14.24 27.96
N VAL A 97 -7.97 13.05 27.75
CA VAL A 97 -8.63 12.70 26.48
C VAL A 97 -9.99 13.38 26.41
N VAL A 98 -10.15 14.27 25.43
CA VAL A 98 -11.38 15.04 25.23
C VAL A 98 -12.33 14.30 24.29
N ARG A 99 -11.80 13.69 23.23
CA ARG A 99 -12.61 13.04 22.20
C ARG A 99 -11.82 11.98 21.46
N LEU A 100 -12.49 10.87 21.18
CA LEU A 100 -12.10 9.91 20.14
C LEU A 100 -13.15 9.94 19.04
N SER A 101 -12.72 10.03 17.77
CA SER A 101 -13.60 10.01 16.61
C SER A 101 -12.96 9.25 15.46
N LYS A 102 -13.77 8.51 14.70
CA LYS A 102 -13.28 7.82 13.50
C LYS A 102 -12.77 8.84 12.48
N LEU A 103 -11.54 8.62 12.00
CA LEU A 103 -10.87 9.46 11.00
C LEU A 103 -11.10 8.90 9.59
N ALA A 104 -10.78 7.63 9.41
CA ALA A 104 -10.75 6.99 8.11
C ALA A 104 -10.82 5.47 8.25
N GLU A 105 -11.23 4.81 7.17
CA GLU A 105 -11.22 3.36 7.05
C GLU A 105 -10.46 2.97 5.78
N GLY A 106 -9.31 2.31 5.97
CA GLY A 106 -8.48 1.82 4.86
C GLY A 106 -8.81 0.39 4.47
N GLY A 107 -7.95 -0.21 3.64
CA GLY A 107 -8.05 -1.62 3.26
C GLY A 107 -7.77 -2.58 4.42
N PHE A 108 -6.86 -2.17 5.32
CA PHE A 108 -6.25 -3.00 6.37
C PHE A 108 -6.41 -2.44 7.79
N ASN A 109 -6.71 -1.15 7.93
CA ASN A 109 -6.76 -0.51 9.24
C ASN A 109 -7.97 0.41 9.34
N ARG A 110 -8.48 0.57 10.56
CA ARG A 110 -9.34 1.69 10.95
C ARG A 110 -8.51 2.72 11.69
N SER A 111 -8.69 3.98 11.34
CA SER A 111 -7.96 5.10 11.95
C SER A 111 -8.92 5.97 12.75
N PHE A 112 -8.47 6.42 13.92
CA PHE A 112 -9.18 7.33 14.81
C PHE A 112 -8.33 8.56 15.08
N VAL A 113 -8.97 9.72 15.24
CA VAL A 113 -8.33 10.89 15.86
C VAL A 113 -8.65 10.87 17.34
N ILE A 114 -7.60 10.98 18.15
CA ILE A 114 -7.69 11.21 19.59
C ILE A 114 -7.29 12.67 19.83
N THR A 115 -8.20 13.44 20.43
CA THR A 115 -7.98 14.84 20.78
C THR A 115 -7.74 14.94 22.29
N LEU A 116 -6.60 15.49 22.68
CA LEU A 116 -6.22 15.74 24.06
C LEU A 116 -6.56 17.17 24.48
N ARG A 117 -6.61 17.39 25.80
CA ARG A 117 -6.76 18.71 26.41
C ARG A 117 -5.61 19.61 25.95
N GLY A 118 -5.96 20.84 25.57
CA GLY A 118 -5.02 21.78 24.94
C GLY A 118 -4.94 21.66 23.41
N GLY A 119 -5.77 20.83 22.79
CA GLY A 119 -5.93 20.80 21.33
C GLY A 119 -4.94 19.91 20.58
N ARG A 120 -3.99 19.26 21.27
CA ARG A 120 -3.10 18.28 20.65
C ARG A 120 -3.92 17.11 20.11
N GLN A 121 -3.63 16.70 18.88
CA GLN A 121 -4.27 15.56 18.24
C GLN A 121 -3.24 14.47 17.94
N MET A 122 -3.69 13.22 17.91
CA MET A 122 -2.92 12.08 17.43
C MET A 122 -3.81 11.11 16.68
N VAL A 123 -3.21 10.24 15.88
CA VAL A 123 -3.90 9.18 15.15
C VAL A 123 -3.67 7.84 15.85
N ALA A 124 -4.74 7.11 16.11
CA ALA A 124 -4.69 5.70 16.48
C ALA A 124 -5.12 4.85 15.28
N ARG A 125 -4.23 4.00 14.76
CA ARG A 125 -4.53 2.97 13.75
C ARG A 125 -4.75 1.63 14.43
N VAL A 126 -5.88 1.01 14.15
CA VAL A 126 -6.26 -0.32 14.63
C VAL A 126 -6.39 -1.25 13.42
N PRO A 127 -5.51 -2.26 13.27
CA PRO A 127 -5.61 -3.21 12.17
C PRO A 127 -6.90 -4.03 12.22
N TYR A 128 -7.41 -4.39 11.04
CA TYR A 128 -8.50 -5.35 10.93
C TYR A 128 -8.00 -6.78 11.14
N PRO A 129 -8.87 -7.72 11.57
CA PRO A 129 -8.53 -9.14 11.68
C PRO A 129 -8.07 -9.78 10.36
N VAL A 130 -8.40 -9.19 9.21
CA VAL A 130 -7.96 -9.66 7.89
C VAL A 130 -6.52 -9.25 7.54
N THR A 131 -5.92 -8.35 8.33
CA THR A 131 -4.56 -7.85 8.10
C THR A 131 -3.55 -8.88 8.54
N VAL A 132 -3.01 -9.60 7.56
CA VAL A 132 -2.04 -10.66 7.76
C VAL A 132 -0.68 -10.27 7.18
N PRO A 133 0.43 -10.61 7.84
CA PRO A 133 0.53 -11.36 9.09
C PRO A 133 0.27 -10.50 10.34
N ASP A 134 -0.59 -10.93 11.26
CA ASP A 134 -1.13 -10.11 12.37
C ASP A 134 -0.06 -9.33 13.16
N TYR A 135 0.82 -10.03 13.89
CA TYR A 135 1.88 -9.41 14.69
C TYR A 135 2.94 -8.74 13.79
N TYR A 136 3.41 -9.47 12.79
CA TYR A 136 4.53 -9.04 11.95
C TYR A 136 4.18 -7.78 11.15
N ALA A 137 2.94 -7.60 10.68
CA ALA A 137 2.53 -6.42 9.92
C ALA A 137 2.66 -5.15 10.75
N VAL A 138 2.21 -5.17 12.00
CA VAL A 138 2.31 -4.00 12.91
C VAL A 138 3.75 -3.74 13.32
N ALA A 139 4.46 -4.79 13.78
CA ALA A 139 5.85 -4.66 14.22
C ALA A 139 6.75 -4.15 13.09
N SER A 140 6.52 -4.63 11.86
CA SER A 140 7.31 -4.23 10.71
C SER A 140 6.98 -2.83 10.20
N GLU A 141 5.70 -2.46 10.18
CA GLU A 141 5.28 -1.12 9.76
C GLU A 141 5.90 -0.04 10.65
N VAL A 142 5.85 -0.24 11.97
CA VAL A 142 6.39 0.74 12.93
C VAL A 142 7.91 0.82 12.85
N ALA A 143 8.60 -0.31 12.74
CA ALA A 143 10.05 -0.33 12.56
C ALA A 143 10.48 0.35 11.25
N THR A 144 9.71 0.16 10.17
CA THR A 144 9.97 0.79 8.87
C THR A 144 9.81 2.31 8.96
N ILE A 145 8.74 2.80 9.59
CA ILE A 145 8.50 4.24 9.79
C ILE A 145 9.68 4.86 10.57
N GLU A 146 10.04 4.28 11.71
CA GLU A 146 11.09 4.80 12.59
C GLU A 146 12.47 4.75 11.93
N TYR A 147 12.79 3.67 11.20
CA TYR A 147 14.04 3.57 10.45
C TYR A 147 14.13 4.64 9.35
N LEU A 148 13.10 4.75 8.51
CA LEU A 148 13.09 5.70 7.40
C LEU A 148 13.11 7.16 7.89
N ARG A 149 12.44 7.47 9.02
CA ARG A 149 12.54 8.78 9.69
C ARG A 149 13.97 9.09 10.11
N SER A 150 14.67 8.11 10.69
CA SER A 150 16.09 8.29 11.06
C SER A 150 16.99 8.51 9.85
N CYS A 151 16.57 8.05 8.67
CA CYS A 151 17.23 8.29 7.39
C CYS A 151 16.78 9.59 6.69
N GLY A 152 15.92 10.41 7.31
CA GLY A 152 15.45 11.69 6.76
C GLY A 152 14.24 11.61 5.83
N ILE A 153 13.56 10.45 5.74
CA ILE A 153 12.29 10.34 5.01
C ILE A 153 11.17 10.95 5.88
N PRO A 154 10.34 11.85 5.35
CA PRO A 154 9.23 12.42 6.08
C PRO A 154 8.14 11.35 6.25
N ALA A 155 7.91 10.93 7.49
CA ALA A 155 6.83 10.02 7.89
C ALA A 155 6.32 10.44 9.29
N PRO A 156 5.15 9.98 9.76
CA PRO A 156 4.62 10.36 11.07
C PRO A 156 5.50 9.87 12.22
N GLU A 157 5.66 10.66 13.27
CA GLU A 157 6.28 10.20 14.52
C GLU A 157 5.40 9.16 15.19
N VAL A 158 5.97 8.04 15.65
CA VAL A 158 5.23 7.02 16.40
C VAL A 158 5.37 7.29 17.90
N TYR A 159 4.24 7.51 18.57
CA TYR A 159 4.20 7.74 20.03
C TYR A 159 4.17 6.42 20.81
N GLY A 160 3.56 5.38 20.25
CA GLY A 160 3.47 4.07 20.88
C GLY A 160 2.76 3.07 19.99
N TYR A 161 2.95 1.78 20.21
CA TYR A 161 2.28 0.73 19.47
C TYR A 161 2.25 -0.57 20.28
N SER A 162 1.35 -1.46 19.92
CA SER A 162 1.40 -2.87 20.32
C SER A 162 1.06 -3.73 19.11
N ALA A 163 1.97 -4.63 18.75
CA ALA A 163 1.74 -5.65 17.73
C ALA A 163 0.89 -6.83 18.26
N ASP A 164 0.79 -6.96 19.58
CA ASP A 164 0.02 -8.00 20.25
C ASP A 164 -1.29 -7.43 20.82
N SER A 165 -2.35 -8.23 20.89
CA SER A 165 -3.68 -7.84 21.38
C SER A 165 -3.84 -7.94 22.89
N ASN A 166 -2.91 -8.58 23.61
CA ASN A 166 -2.83 -8.64 25.06
C ASN A 166 -2.29 -7.32 25.63
N ASN A 167 -3.10 -6.27 25.49
CA ASN A 167 -2.85 -4.94 26.02
C ASN A 167 -4.19 -4.31 26.43
N ALA A 168 -4.15 -3.11 27.03
CA ALA A 168 -5.36 -2.48 27.56
C ALA A 168 -6.44 -2.20 26.50
N ALA A 169 -6.09 -2.02 25.21
CA ALA A 169 -7.05 -1.85 24.13
C ALA A 169 -7.67 -3.18 23.65
N GLY A 170 -7.14 -4.34 24.04
CA GLY A 170 -7.62 -5.64 23.56
C GLY A 170 -7.42 -5.88 22.05
N SER A 171 -6.60 -5.06 21.39
CA SER A 171 -6.29 -5.14 19.95
C SER A 171 -4.89 -4.61 19.71
N SER A 172 -4.24 -5.03 18.62
CA SER A 172 -3.05 -4.35 18.13
C SER A 172 -3.39 -2.92 17.72
N TYR A 173 -2.41 -2.02 17.83
CA TYR A 173 -2.59 -0.60 17.50
C TYR A 173 -1.26 0.09 17.19
N ILE A 174 -1.34 1.23 16.50
CA ILE A 174 -0.25 2.19 16.34
C ILE A 174 -0.77 3.59 16.66
N LEU A 175 -0.12 4.27 17.60
CA LEU A 175 -0.34 5.66 17.97
C LEU A 175 0.73 6.52 17.31
N MET A 176 0.32 7.48 16.50
CA MET A 176 1.25 8.32 15.74
C MET A 176 0.76 9.75 15.62
N ASP A 177 1.65 10.60 15.13
CA ASP A 177 1.39 12.01 14.89
C ASP A 177 0.16 12.25 13.99
N PHE A 178 -0.59 13.30 14.32
CA PHE A 178 -1.63 13.84 13.46
C PHE A 178 -0.99 14.90 12.56
N VAL A 179 -0.55 14.48 11.37
CA VAL A 179 0.14 15.37 10.42
C VAL A 179 -0.81 16.45 9.93
N GLN A 180 -0.41 17.71 10.13
CA GLN A 180 -1.10 18.87 9.59
C GLN A 180 -0.78 19.00 8.09
N GLY A 181 -1.82 18.94 7.26
CA GLY A 181 -1.68 19.04 5.80
C GLY A 181 -2.89 18.44 5.09
N SER A 182 -2.88 18.53 3.76
CA SER A 182 -3.90 17.94 2.89
C SER A 182 -3.34 16.70 2.21
N LYS A 183 -4.20 15.72 1.90
CA LYS A 183 -3.78 14.62 1.02
C LYS A 183 -3.52 15.17 -0.37
N LEU A 184 -2.49 14.66 -1.02
CA LEU A 184 -2.14 15.07 -2.38
C LEU A 184 -3.31 14.83 -3.34
N SER A 185 -4.07 13.74 -3.17
CA SER A 185 -5.27 13.45 -3.96
C SER A 185 -6.35 14.53 -3.89
N ASP A 186 -6.51 15.17 -2.72
CA ASP A 186 -7.54 16.19 -2.51
C ASP A 186 -7.17 17.51 -3.20
N VAL A 187 -5.88 17.87 -3.21
CA VAL A 187 -5.40 19.11 -3.83
C VAL A 187 -4.98 18.95 -5.29
N TRP A 188 -4.72 17.72 -5.75
CA TRP A 188 -4.22 17.41 -7.10
C TRP A 188 -4.97 18.13 -8.24
N PRO A 189 -6.32 18.17 -8.25
CA PRO A 189 -7.06 18.85 -9.31
C PRO A 189 -6.78 20.36 -9.39
N SER A 190 -6.40 20.96 -8.27
CA SER A 190 -6.15 22.40 -8.11
C SER A 190 -4.69 22.79 -8.33
N LEU A 191 -3.77 21.82 -8.44
CA LEU A 191 -2.36 22.09 -8.64
C LEU A 191 -2.09 22.68 -10.03
N SER A 192 -1.23 23.71 -10.07
CA SER A 192 -0.64 24.22 -11.31
C SER A 192 0.33 23.21 -11.90
N ASP A 193 0.70 23.36 -13.17
CA ASP A 193 1.68 22.46 -13.79
C ASP A 193 3.06 22.56 -13.10
N GLN A 194 3.41 23.75 -12.57
CA GLN A 194 4.63 23.94 -11.78
C GLN A 194 4.58 23.21 -10.44
N ASP A 195 3.43 23.23 -9.76
CA ASP A 195 3.23 22.47 -8.52
C ASP A 195 3.34 20.97 -8.76
N VAL A 196 2.76 20.47 -9.85
CA VAL A 196 2.84 19.06 -10.22
C VAL A 196 4.28 18.66 -10.49
N ILE A 197 5.04 19.45 -11.26
CA ILE A 197 6.46 19.18 -11.53
C ILE A 197 7.25 19.16 -10.21
N SER A 198 7.02 20.14 -9.33
CA SER A 198 7.67 20.22 -8.02
C SER A 198 7.39 18.97 -7.16
N ILE A 199 6.12 18.54 -7.08
CA ILE A 199 5.75 17.36 -6.30
C ILE A 199 6.36 16.08 -6.88
N ILE A 200 6.31 15.89 -8.20
CA ILE A 200 6.91 14.72 -8.83
C ILE A 200 8.43 14.68 -8.59
N HIS A 201 9.09 15.83 -8.64
CA HIS A 201 10.51 15.93 -8.33
C HIS A 201 10.80 15.54 -6.86
N GLN A 202 10.06 16.10 -5.90
CA GLN A 202 10.19 15.76 -4.47
C GLN A 202 9.97 14.26 -4.22
N LEU A 203 8.92 13.67 -4.80
CA LEU A 203 8.65 12.24 -4.66
C LEU A 203 9.75 11.37 -5.28
N THR A 204 10.31 11.79 -6.42
CA THR A 204 11.45 11.10 -7.06
C THR A 204 12.70 11.17 -6.18
N GLN A 205 12.94 12.30 -5.51
CA GLN A 205 14.05 12.43 -4.56
C GLN A 205 13.88 11.50 -3.35
N LEU A 206 12.68 11.45 -2.76
CA LEU A 206 12.37 10.57 -1.64
C LEU A 206 12.52 9.08 -2.01
N GLU A 207 12.01 8.70 -3.18
CA GLU A 207 12.18 7.35 -3.73
C GLU A 207 13.65 6.99 -3.98
N SER A 208 14.42 7.90 -4.58
CA SER A 208 15.86 7.74 -4.78
C SER A 208 16.60 7.56 -3.45
N GLN A 209 16.26 8.36 -2.43
CA GLN A 209 16.83 8.26 -1.10
C GLN A 209 16.53 6.90 -0.46
N MET A 210 15.27 6.45 -0.46
CA MET A 210 14.90 5.11 0.03
C MET A 210 15.65 4.00 -0.70
N MET A 211 15.71 4.05 -2.03
CA MET A 211 16.38 3.04 -2.83
C MET A 211 17.91 3.05 -2.67
N SER A 212 18.51 4.16 -2.23
CA SER A 212 19.95 4.24 -1.94
C SER A 212 20.34 3.51 -0.65
N LEU A 213 19.39 3.30 0.26
CA LEU A 213 19.61 2.50 1.47
C LEU A 213 19.90 1.05 1.09
N SER A 214 20.87 0.45 1.78
CA SER A 214 21.34 -0.92 1.55
C SER A 214 21.08 -1.78 2.76
N PHE A 215 20.67 -3.02 2.52
CA PHE A 215 20.33 -3.97 3.58
C PHE A 215 21.11 -5.28 3.41
N PRO A 216 21.42 -5.98 4.51
CA PRO A 216 22.20 -7.22 4.46
C PRO A 216 21.41 -8.41 3.86
N ALA A 217 20.08 -8.31 3.81
CA ALA A 217 19.19 -9.38 3.34
C ALA A 217 17.86 -8.80 2.83
N GLY A 218 17.11 -9.61 2.08
CA GLY A 218 15.72 -9.34 1.73
C GLY A 218 14.75 -9.77 2.82
N GLY A 219 13.57 -9.16 2.89
CA GLY A 219 12.61 -9.42 3.96
C GLY A 219 11.77 -8.19 4.29
N SER A 220 11.50 -7.97 5.58
CA SER A 220 10.94 -6.71 6.08
C SER A 220 11.71 -6.22 7.30
N LEU A 221 11.65 -4.91 7.59
CA LEU A 221 12.32 -4.32 8.76
C LEU A 221 11.53 -4.60 10.04
N TYR A 222 12.25 -4.81 11.13
CA TYR A 222 11.69 -4.94 12.48
C TYR A 222 12.59 -4.24 13.48
N PHE A 223 12.02 -3.84 14.62
CA PHE A 223 12.83 -3.64 15.81
C PHE A 223 13.37 -4.99 16.26
N THR A 224 14.67 -5.07 16.53
CA THR A 224 15.32 -6.32 16.96
C THR A 224 14.60 -6.95 18.15
N ARG A 225 14.22 -6.13 19.14
CA ARG A 225 13.47 -6.59 20.34
C ARG A 225 12.12 -7.25 20.00
N ASP A 226 11.42 -6.77 18.97
CA ASP A 226 10.07 -7.24 18.65
C ASP A 226 10.13 -8.59 17.94
N LEU A 227 11.15 -8.79 17.10
CA LEU A 227 11.38 -10.06 16.40
C LEU A 227 11.94 -11.10 17.35
N GLU A 228 12.90 -10.75 18.21
CA GLU A 228 13.46 -11.65 19.23
C GLU A 228 12.39 -12.18 20.20
N LYS A 229 11.35 -11.40 20.48
CA LYS A 229 10.23 -11.84 21.33
C LYS A 229 9.47 -13.04 20.75
N ILE A 230 9.31 -13.10 19.43
CA ILE A 230 8.42 -14.08 18.76
C ILE A 230 9.17 -15.12 17.93
N SER A 231 10.39 -14.83 17.51
CA SER A 231 11.23 -15.70 16.69
C SER A 231 12.71 -15.40 16.97
N PRO A 232 13.22 -15.85 18.13
CA PRO A 232 14.59 -15.59 18.55
C PRO A 232 15.62 -16.00 17.49
N GLY A 233 16.59 -15.13 17.21
CA GLY A 233 17.69 -15.41 16.28
C GLY A 233 17.32 -15.44 14.79
N LEU A 234 16.07 -15.15 14.42
CA LEU A 234 15.64 -15.12 13.01
C LEU A 234 16.08 -13.85 12.27
N GLY A 235 16.31 -12.75 13.01
CA GLY A 235 16.62 -11.44 12.43
C GLY A 235 18.09 -11.26 12.06
N ILE A 236 18.34 -10.66 10.90
CA ILE A 236 19.68 -10.20 10.50
C ILE A 236 19.81 -8.73 10.89
N GLN A 237 20.65 -8.43 11.88
CA GLN A 237 20.81 -7.07 12.41
C GLN A 237 21.40 -6.11 11.39
N LEU A 238 20.95 -4.86 11.43
CA LEU A 238 21.57 -3.74 10.73
C LEU A 238 22.74 -3.18 11.56
N GLU A 239 23.49 -2.23 10.99
CA GLU A 239 24.51 -1.46 11.71
C GLU A 239 23.92 -0.76 12.95
N ASP A 240 22.76 -0.11 12.77
CA ASP A 240 21.92 0.28 13.91
C ASP A 240 21.21 -0.97 14.46
N LYS A 241 21.79 -1.52 15.52
CA LYS A 241 21.34 -2.75 16.20
C LYS A 241 19.91 -2.67 16.75
N ARG A 242 19.28 -1.49 16.78
CA ARG A 242 17.85 -1.37 17.08
C ARG A 242 16.99 -2.06 16.03
N PHE A 243 17.48 -2.19 14.80
CA PHE A 243 16.75 -2.75 13.67
C PHE A 243 17.39 -4.04 13.13
N CYS A 244 16.55 -4.88 12.55
CA CYS A 244 16.95 -6.09 11.83
C CYS A 244 16.03 -6.35 10.63
N VAL A 245 16.51 -7.15 9.68
CA VAL A 245 15.70 -7.71 8.60
C VAL A 245 15.19 -9.09 9.04
N GLY A 246 13.88 -9.29 8.97
CA GLY A 246 13.22 -10.54 9.30
C GLY A 246 12.30 -11.03 8.18
N PRO A 247 11.30 -11.87 8.50
CA PRO A 247 10.33 -12.36 7.52
C PRO A 247 9.64 -11.24 6.74
N ASP A 248 9.52 -11.44 5.43
CA ASP A 248 8.85 -10.55 4.49
C ASP A 248 7.34 -10.52 4.78
N THR A 249 6.80 -9.32 5.03
CA THR A 249 5.39 -9.10 5.36
C THR A 249 4.49 -8.87 4.17
N LYS A 250 5.00 -8.92 2.92
CA LYS A 250 4.19 -8.74 1.70
C LYS A 250 2.93 -9.59 1.75
N LEU A 251 1.79 -8.94 1.58
CA LEU A 251 0.47 -9.58 1.68
C LEU A 251 0.35 -10.85 0.81
N ALA A 252 0.93 -10.84 -0.39
CA ALA A 252 0.91 -11.98 -1.30
C ALA A 252 1.55 -13.25 -0.72
N LEU A 253 2.44 -13.16 0.29
CA LEU A 253 3.05 -14.30 0.96
C LEU A 253 2.17 -14.89 2.09
N TRP A 254 1.19 -14.14 2.57
CA TRP A 254 0.44 -14.45 3.79
C TRP A 254 -1.07 -14.62 3.58
N TYR A 255 -1.67 -13.82 2.70
CA TYR A 255 -3.11 -13.83 2.49
C TYR A 255 -3.62 -15.18 1.99
N GLY A 256 -4.49 -15.83 2.78
CA GLY A 256 -4.97 -17.19 2.53
C GLY A 256 -3.92 -18.29 2.71
N ARG A 257 -2.75 -17.95 3.25
CA ARG A 257 -1.53 -18.79 3.32
C ARG A 257 -0.84 -18.75 4.67
N THR A 258 -1.44 -18.16 5.70
CA THR A 258 -0.85 -18.00 7.04
C THR A 258 -0.50 -19.34 7.69
N GLN A 259 -1.29 -20.38 7.40
CA GLN A 259 -1.12 -21.74 7.91
C GLN A 259 0.03 -22.54 7.26
N LEU A 260 0.73 -21.99 6.28
CA LEU A 260 1.86 -22.66 5.63
C LEU A 260 3.16 -22.43 6.40
N GLY A 261 3.83 -23.51 6.78
CA GLY A 261 5.18 -23.51 7.34
C GLY A 261 6.25 -23.41 6.25
N VAL A 262 6.30 -22.28 5.55
CA VAL A 262 7.30 -22.00 4.51
C VAL A 262 8.24 -20.88 4.94
N ASN A 263 9.48 -20.92 4.46
CA ASN A 263 10.43 -19.84 4.66
C ASN A 263 9.89 -18.57 3.98
N ARG A 264 9.81 -17.47 4.73
CA ARG A 264 9.38 -16.14 4.25
C ARG A 264 10.50 -15.11 4.41
N GLY A 265 11.73 -15.56 4.49
CA GLY A 265 12.90 -14.75 4.75
C GLY A 265 13.32 -14.75 6.23
N PRO A 266 14.41 -14.03 6.55
CA PRO A 266 15.15 -13.15 5.65
C PRO A 266 15.88 -13.92 4.51
N TYR A 267 16.03 -13.28 3.36
CA TYR A 267 16.63 -13.86 2.13
C TYR A 267 18.07 -13.38 1.96
N HIS A 268 19.02 -14.29 1.79
CA HIS A 268 20.45 -13.95 1.69
C HIS A 268 20.89 -13.64 0.25
N SER A 269 20.06 -13.97 -0.74
CA SER A 269 20.35 -13.73 -2.15
C SER A 269 19.11 -13.35 -2.94
N ALA A 270 19.32 -12.76 -4.12
CA ALA A 270 18.24 -12.47 -5.06
C ALA A 270 17.53 -13.75 -5.55
N GLU A 271 18.27 -14.84 -5.71
CA GLU A 271 17.75 -16.15 -6.09
C GLU A 271 16.82 -16.69 -5.00
N GLU A 272 17.21 -16.61 -3.72
CA GLU A 272 16.35 -17.01 -2.60
C GLU A 272 15.04 -16.20 -2.57
N ALA A 273 15.13 -14.87 -2.80
CA ALA A 273 13.96 -13.99 -2.82
C ALA A 273 12.98 -14.35 -3.95
N LEU A 274 13.49 -14.72 -5.13
CA LEU A 274 12.67 -15.20 -6.26
C LEU A 274 12.05 -16.58 -5.95
N ALA A 275 12.87 -17.53 -5.49
CA ALA A 275 12.45 -18.90 -5.22
C ALA A 275 11.40 -18.99 -4.10
N ALA A 276 11.45 -18.11 -3.11
CA ALA A 276 10.52 -18.08 -1.98
C ALA A 276 9.04 -18.01 -2.41
N ALA A 277 8.73 -17.22 -3.45
CA ALA A 277 7.37 -17.13 -3.97
C ALA A 277 6.88 -18.47 -4.55
N ALA A 278 7.74 -19.15 -5.32
CA ALA A 278 7.42 -20.44 -5.92
C ALA A 278 7.32 -21.55 -4.87
N HIS A 279 8.25 -21.63 -3.92
CA HIS A 279 8.19 -22.59 -2.82
C HIS A 279 6.89 -22.46 -2.01
N LYS A 280 6.45 -21.23 -1.72
CA LYS A 280 5.17 -20.97 -1.07
C LYS A 280 3.99 -21.48 -1.90
N GLU A 281 3.96 -21.20 -3.20
CA GLU A 281 2.87 -21.66 -4.08
C GLU A 281 2.85 -23.19 -4.22
N ILE A 282 4.01 -23.84 -4.38
CA ILE A 282 4.12 -25.29 -4.42
C ILE A 282 3.59 -25.90 -3.11
N ALA A 283 3.99 -25.38 -1.96
CA ALA A 283 3.52 -25.86 -0.66
C ALA A 283 1.99 -25.70 -0.51
N TYR A 284 1.43 -24.61 -1.01
CA TYR A 284 -0.02 -24.43 -1.04
C TYR A 284 -0.71 -25.46 -1.93
N LEU A 285 -0.25 -25.60 -3.17
CA LEU A 285 -0.88 -26.49 -4.16
C LEU A 285 -0.81 -27.95 -3.73
N LYS A 286 0.32 -28.38 -3.12
CA LYS A 286 0.45 -29.75 -2.59
C LYS A 286 -0.55 -30.05 -1.47
N ARG A 287 -0.93 -29.06 -0.66
CA ARG A 287 -1.80 -29.26 0.52
C ARG A 287 -3.28 -28.92 0.27
N PHE A 288 -3.55 -27.92 -0.55
CA PHE A 288 -4.87 -27.32 -0.73
C PHE A 288 -5.26 -27.16 -2.20
N GLY A 289 -4.39 -27.57 -3.13
CA GLY A 289 -4.65 -27.45 -4.57
C GLY A 289 -5.90 -28.21 -4.97
N GLN A 290 -6.72 -27.57 -5.79
CA GLN A 290 -7.88 -28.18 -6.45
C GLN A 290 -7.93 -27.74 -7.91
N PRO A 291 -8.49 -28.54 -8.82
CA PRO A 291 -8.64 -28.14 -10.20
C PRO A 291 -9.46 -26.85 -10.34
N LEU A 292 -8.92 -25.85 -11.04
CA LEU A 292 -9.56 -24.54 -11.20
C LEU A 292 -9.47 -24.06 -12.65
N LEU A 293 -10.51 -23.36 -13.10
CA LEU A 293 -10.41 -22.60 -14.34
C LEU A 293 -9.36 -21.50 -14.19
N PRO A 294 -8.63 -21.16 -15.26
CA PRO A 294 -7.76 -19.99 -15.26
C PRO A 294 -8.44 -18.76 -14.67
N LEU A 295 -7.77 -18.14 -13.70
CA LEU A 295 -8.27 -16.97 -12.98
C LEU A 295 -8.55 -15.82 -13.95
N ARG A 296 -7.62 -15.59 -14.88
CA ARG A 296 -7.78 -14.69 -16.02
C ARG A 296 -8.73 -15.32 -17.04
N ARG A 297 -9.94 -14.77 -17.15
CA ARG A 297 -11.03 -15.32 -17.97
C ARG A 297 -10.65 -15.44 -19.44
N GLU A 298 -9.85 -14.50 -19.93
CA GLU A 298 -9.31 -14.44 -21.28
C GLU A 298 -8.43 -15.64 -21.62
N ARG A 299 -7.88 -16.35 -20.63
CA ARG A 299 -7.09 -17.57 -20.85
C ARG A 299 -7.94 -18.82 -21.01
N ARG A 300 -9.19 -18.82 -20.52
CA ARG A 300 -10.04 -20.03 -20.49
C ARG A 300 -10.27 -20.68 -21.85
N PRO A 301 -10.45 -19.93 -22.97
CA PRO A 301 -10.57 -20.54 -24.30
C PRO A 301 -9.35 -21.39 -24.69
N SER A 302 -8.13 -20.96 -24.34
CA SER A 302 -6.89 -21.71 -24.62
C SER A 302 -6.84 -23.05 -23.89
N TYR A 303 -7.59 -23.17 -22.79
CA TYR A 303 -7.75 -24.40 -22.00
C TYR A 303 -9.11 -25.07 -22.24
N LYS A 304 -9.80 -24.73 -23.33
CA LYS A 304 -11.13 -25.28 -23.68
C LYS A 304 -12.17 -25.19 -22.56
N PHE A 305 -12.03 -24.19 -21.69
CA PHE A 305 -12.86 -24.02 -20.50
C PHE A 305 -12.81 -25.22 -19.52
N GLU A 306 -11.73 -25.98 -19.53
CA GLU A 306 -11.50 -27.07 -18.59
C GLU A 306 -10.69 -26.61 -17.37
N PRO A 307 -11.02 -27.10 -16.16
CA PRO A 307 -10.21 -26.89 -14.97
C PRO A 307 -8.78 -27.40 -15.17
N GLN A 308 -7.80 -26.63 -14.69
CA GLN A 308 -6.38 -26.99 -14.74
C GLN A 308 -5.98 -27.74 -13.47
N SER A 309 -5.18 -28.81 -13.62
CA SER A 309 -4.72 -29.60 -12.49
C SER A 309 -3.72 -28.80 -11.63
N PRO A 310 -3.78 -28.90 -10.30
CA PRO A 310 -2.73 -28.37 -9.42
C PRO A 310 -1.34 -28.90 -9.75
N SER A 311 -1.24 -30.15 -10.22
CA SER A 311 0.03 -30.79 -10.57
C SER A 311 0.72 -30.09 -11.74
N ASP A 312 -0.03 -29.67 -12.76
CA ASP A 312 0.51 -28.92 -13.91
C ASP A 312 1.09 -27.58 -13.43
N HIS A 313 0.46 -26.94 -12.44
CA HIS A 313 0.96 -25.71 -11.86
C HIS A 313 2.22 -25.94 -11.01
N ILE A 314 2.28 -27.04 -10.26
CA ILE A 314 3.49 -27.43 -9.52
C ILE A 314 4.64 -27.67 -10.49
N GLU A 315 4.43 -28.40 -11.57
CA GLU A 315 5.47 -28.67 -12.57
C GLU A 315 6.01 -27.37 -13.19
N ASN A 316 5.14 -26.43 -13.55
CA ASN A 316 5.57 -25.12 -14.05
C ASN A 316 6.38 -24.32 -13.01
N LEU A 317 6.02 -24.41 -11.72
CA LEU A 317 6.76 -23.74 -10.64
C LEU A 317 8.12 -24.42 -10.39
N GLU A 318 8.21 -25.73 -10.51
CA GLU A 318 9.48 -26.48 -10.43
C GLU A 318 10.39 -26.15 -11.62
N GLN A 319 9.83 -26.00 -12.83
CA GLN A 319 10.58 -25.49 -13.98
C GLN A 319 11.05 -24.04 -13.79
N TYR A 320 10.22 -23.18 -13.19
CA TYR A 320 10.62 -21.82 -12.81
C TYR A 320 11.79 -21.82 -11.82
N LEU A 321 11.77 -22.71 -10.82
CA LEU A 321 12.87 -22.86 -9.87
C LEU A 321 14.18 -23.23 -10.58
N ASN A 322 14.14 -24.11 -11.57
CA ASN A 322 15.33 -24.52 -12.33
C ASN A 322 15.98 -23.37 -13.12
N ILE A 323 15.24 -22.30 -13.45
CA ILE A 323 15.77 -21.14 -14.18
C ILE A 323 16.01 -19.93 -13.29
N THR A 324 15.73 -20.01 -11.98
CA THR A 324 15.72 -18.82 -11.10
C THR A 324 17.08 -18.12 -11.05
N SER A 325 18.17 -18.87 -10.97
CA SER A 325 19.54 -18.34 -11.03
C SER A 325 19.83 -17.57 -12.34
N SER A 326 19.22 -17.99 -13.46
CA SER A 326 19.36 -17.33 -14.76
C SER A 326 18.51 -16.06 -14.90
N LEU A 327 17.51 -15.88 -14.03
CA LEU A 327 16.70 -14.65 -13.97
C LEU A 327 17.37 -13.55 -13.15
N VAL A 328 18.37 -13.87 -12.33
CA VAL A 328 19.14 -12.88 -11.56
C VAL A 328 20.03 -12.09 -12.52
N PRO A 329 19.94 -10.74 -12.53
CA PRO A 329 20.81 -9.93 -13.38
C PRO A 329 22.29 -10.12 -13.06
N ARG A 330 23.13 -10.10 -14.10
CA ARG A 330 24.59 -10.25 -13.95
C ARG A 330 25.25 -9.08 -13.24
N ASP A 331 24.66 -7.89 -13.30
CA ASP A 331 25.15 -6.71 -12.61
C ASP A 331 24.82 -6.82 -11.10
N PRO A 332 25.85 -6.91 -10.22
CA PRO A 332 25.63 -7.01 -8.78
C PRO A 332 24.90 -5.80 -8.19
N ALA A 333 25.01 -4.62 -8.81
CA ALA A 333 24.32 -3.42 -8.34
C ALA A 333 22.79 -3.58 -8.38
N LEU A 334 22.28 -4.36 -9.33
CA LEU A 334 20.86 -4.66 -9.47
C LEU A 334 20.36 -5.68 -8.45
N SER A 335 21.25 -6.54 -7.94
CA SER A 335 20.92 -7.56 -6.95
C SER A 335 20.99 -7.06 -5.50
N ARG A 336 21.48 -5.83 -5.29
CA ARG A 336 21.53 -5.19 -3.97
C ARG A 336 20.13 -5.06 -3.38
N PHE A 337 20.00 -5.43 -2.10
CA PHE A 337 18.76 -5.26 -1.35
C PHE A 337 18.54 -3.79 -1.01
N CYS A 338 17.42 -3.23 -1.44
CA CYS A 338 16.98 -1.89 -1.13
C CYS A 338 15.50 -1.88 -0.68
N ILE A 339 15.00 -0.70 -0.31
CA ILE A 339 13.63 -0.49 0.14
C ILE A 339 12.97 0.59 -0.74
N ARG A 340 11.66 0.50 -0.87
CA ARG A 340 10.81 1.42 -1.61
C ARG A 340 9.46 1.52 -0.91
N HIS A 341 8.75 2.63 -1.09
CA HIS A 341 7.40 2.76 -0.57
C HIS A 341 6.46 1.73 -1.22
N PRO A 342 5.71 0.91 -0.43
CA PRO A 342 4.93 -0.21 -0.97
C PRO A 342 3.73 0.24 -1.80
N ASP A 343 3.14 1.40 -1.47
CA ASP A 343 1.95 1.94 -2.13
C ASP A 343 2.03 3.46 -2.29
N LEU A 344 2.95 3.94 -3.12
CA LEU A 344 3.16 5.38 -3.34
C LEU A 344 2.06 5.96 -4.25
N GLN A 345 0.89 6.17 -3.68
CA GLN A 345 -0.26 6.80 -4.33
C GLN A 345 -0.63 8.14 -3.67
N PRO A 346 -1.33 9.05 -4.37
CA PRO A 346 -1.65 10.38 -3.85
C PRO A 346 -2.44 10.43 -2.52
N ASN A 347 -3.13 9.35 -2.14
CA ASN A 347 -3.80 9.27 -0.84
C ASN A 347 -2.84 9.07 0.35
N ASN A 348 -1.62 8.60 0.07
CA ASN A 348 -0.57 8.29 1.03
C ASN A 348 0.52 9.38 1.08
N VAL A 349 0.34 10.47 0.34
CA VAL A 349 1.24 11.63 0.34
C VAL A 349 0.50 12.80 0.95
N PHE A 350 1.03 13.34 2.05
CA PHE A 350 0.52 14.56 2.66
C PHE A 350 1.38 15.74 2.21
N VAL A 351 0.71 16.85 1.91
CA VAL A 351 1.34 18.07 1.42
C VAL A 351 0.88 19.30 2.20
N SER A 352 1.78 20.27 2.31
CA SER A 352 1.45 21.66 2.60
C SER A 352 1.33 22.38 1.27
N TRP A 353 0.15 22.94 0.99
CA TRP A 353 -0.11 23.65 -0.25
C TRP A 353 -0.81 24.98 -0.01
N SER A 354 -0.29 26.03 -0.64
CA SER A 354 -1.01 27.28 -0.85
C SER A 354 -0.74 27.76 -2.28
N PRO A 355 -1.69 28.51 -2.90
CA PRO A 355 -1.47 29.06 -4.24
C PRO A 355 -0.22 29.93 -4.36
N ASP A 356 0.17 30.60 -3.27
CA ASP A 356 1.29 31.56 -3.27
C ASP A 356 2.63 30.92 -2.87
N SER A 357 2.63 29.81 -2.13
CA SER A 357 3.85 29.17 -1.58
C SER A 357 4.18 27.82 -2.23
N GLY A 358 3.38 27.39 -3.20
CA GLY A 358 3.53 26.13 -3.92
C GLY A 358 3.14 24.90 -3.09
N CYS A 359 3.48 23.72 -3.59
CA CYS A 359 3.14 22.43 -2.99
C CYS A 359 4.39 21.68 -2.49
N ASN A 360 4.43 21.33 -1.20
CA ASN A 360 5.55 20.63 -0.57
C ASN A 360 5.09 19.37 0.16
N VAL A 361 5.82 18.26 -0.02
CA VAL A 361 5.58 17.01 0.69
C VAL A 361 5.97 17.16 2.16
N VAL A 362 5.03 16.88 3.06
CA VAL A 362 5.25 16.97 4.52
C VAL A 362 5.34 15.60 5.19
N SER A 363 4.70 14.57 4.63
CA SER A 363 4.77 13.21 5.18
C SER A 363 4.31 12.18 4.15
N LEU A 364 4.94 11.01 4.17
CA LEU A 364 4.49 9.78 3.52
C LEU A 364 3.80 8.89 4.55
N PHE A 365 2.77 8.16 4.14
CA PHE A 365 1.96 7.29 4.98
C PHE A 365 1.83 5.89 4.37
N ASP A 366 1.43 4.94 5.20
CA ASP A 366 1.12 3.57 4.79
C ASP A 366 2.34 2.76 4.32
N PHE A 367 3.30 2.61 5.23
CA PHE A 367 4.44 1.69 5.10
C PHE A 367 4.09 0.24 5.47
N GLN A 368 2.80 -0.09 5.56
CA GLN A 368 2.37 -1.45 5.83
C GLN A 368 2.76 -2.38 4.69
N HIS A 369 3.19 -3.61 5.01
CA HIS A 369 3.67 -4.61 4.04
C HIS A 369 4.89 -4.18 3.22
N THR A 370 5.69 -3.23 3.72
CA THR A 370 6.94 -2.82 3.07
C THR A 370 7.93 -4.00 3.06
N SER A 371 8.59 -4.18 1.92
CA SER A 371 9.60 -5.22 1.74
C SER A 371 10.93 -4.64 1.29
N ILE A 372 11.98 -5.24 1.81
CA ILE A 372 13.34 -5.14 1.31
C ILE A 372 13.53 -6.25 0.27
N LEU A 373 13.95 -5.86 -0.92
CA LEU A 373 14.13 -6.77 -2.06
C LEU A 373 15.31 -6.33 -2.92
N PRO A 374 15.84 -7.22 -3.78
CA PRO A 374 16.80 -6.83 -4.80
C PRO A 374 16.25 -5.69 -5.67
N MET A 375 17.10 -4.73 -6.01
CA MET A 375 16.71 -3.53 -6.77
C MET A 375 15.94 -3.87 -8.05
N PHE A 376 16.33 -4.88 -8.82
CA PHE A 376 15.63 -5.25 -10.05
C PHE A 376 14.18 -5.73 -9.83
N LEU A 377 13.84 -6.17 -8.62
CA LEU A 377 12.46 -6.55 -8.26
C LEU A 377 11.63 -5.38 -7.72
N LEU A 378 12.28 -4.32 -7.22
CA LEU A 378 11.61 -3.11 -6.72
C LEU A 378 11.51 -2.00 -7.76
N ALA A 379 12.44 -1.95 -8.70
CA ALA A 379 12.53 -0.90 -9.70
C ALA A 379 11.27 -0.85 -10.57
N GLY A 380 10.77 0.36 -10.81
CA GLY A 380 9.57 0.60 -11.60
C GLY A 380 9.07 2.03 -11.42
N ILE A 381 8.14 2.46 -12.27
CA ILE A 381 7.48 3.76 -12.13
C ILE A 381 6.23 3.54 -11.26
N PRO A 382 6.02 4.33 -10.18
CA PRO A 382 4.80 4.24 -9.38
C PRO A 382 3.57 4.30 -10.28
N GLN A 383 2.60 3.40 -10.06
CA GLN A 383 1.50 3.17 -11.02
C GLN A 383 0.75 4.44 -11.40
N ARG A 384 0.56 5.37 -10.45
CA ARG A 384 -0.14 6.64 -10.66
C ARG A 384 0.66 7.68 -11.44
N PHE A 385 1.96 7.49 -11.60
CA PHE A 385 2.86 8.35 -12.39
C PHE A 385 3.23 7.72 -13.73
N GLN A 386 2.71 6.53 -14.03
CA GLN A 386 2.89 5.92 -15.35
C GLN A 386 2.12 6.73 -16.39
N ASN A 387 2.86 7.28 -17.35
CA ASN A 387 2.28 7.87 -18.54
C ASN A 387 2.31 6.82 -19.64
N HIS A 388 1.15 6.32 -20.07
CA HIS A 388 1.06 5.41 -21.22
C HIS A 388 0.77 6.15 -22.54
N ALA A 389 0.64 7.48 -22.48
CA ALA A 389 0.30 8.32 -23.62
C ALA A 389 1.53 9.01 -24.23
N ASP A 390 2.74 8.76 -23.73
CA ASP A 390 3.95 9.19 -24.41
C ASP A 390 4.19 8.39 -25.70
N SER A 391 4.96 8.96 -26.62
CA SER A 391 5.20 8.36 -27.95
C SER A 391 5.88 6.99 -27.87
N VAL A 392 6.72 6.75 -26.86
CA VAL A 392 7.41 5.47 -26.67
C VAL A 392 6.41 4.42 -26.20
N SER A 393 5.61 4.70 -25.17
CA SER A 393 4.54 3.79 -24.71
C SER A 393 3.54 3.47 -25.82
N GLN A 394 3.12 4.47 -26.60
CA GLN A 394 2.21 4.27 -27.74
C GLN A 394 2.83 3.41 -28.83
N SER A 395 4.15 3.54 -29.06
CA SER A 395 4.86 2.67 -30.01
C SER A 395 4.99 1.22 -29.53
N MET A 396 5.00 1.00 -28.21
CA MET A 396 5.08 -0.34 -27.59
C MET A 396 3.72 -1.05 -27.51
N THR A 397 2.61 -0.31 -27.54
CA THR A 397 1.28 -0.93 -27.70
C THR A 397 1.11 -1.41 -29.13
N CYS A 398 1.27 -2.72 -29.33
CA CYS A 398 1.06 -3.37 -30.62
C CYS A 398 -0.28 -2.91 -31.20
N SER A 399 -0.25 -2.25 -32.37
CA SER A 399 -1.48 -1.85 -33.05
C SER A 399 -2.34 -3.11 -33.21
N ARG A 400 -3.57 -3.06 -32.69
CA ARG A 400 -4.59 -4.05 -33.00
C ARG A 400 -4.77 -4.01 -34.52
N ARG A 401 -4.00 -4.83 -35.25
CA ARG A 401 -4.29 -5.13 -36.65
C ARG A 401 -5.69 -5.71 -36.61
N ARG A 402 -6.60 -4.96 -37.26
CA ARG A 402 -7.98 -5.35 -37.52
C ARG A 402 -7.96 -6.79 -38.03
N CYS A 403 -8.50 -7.72 -37.24
CA CYS A 403 -8.92 -9.02 -37.72
C CYS A 403 -10.29 -8.86 -38.37
#